data_AF-A0A177MGJ3-F1
#
_entry.id   AF-A0A177MGJ3-F1
#
_cell.length_a   1.000
_cell.length_b   1.000
_cell.length_c   1.000
_cell.angle_alpha   90.00
_cell.angle_beta   90.00
_cell.angle_gamma   90.00
#
_symmetry.space_group_name_H-M   'P 1'
#
loop_
_entity.id
_entity.type
_entity.pdbx_description
1 polymer ?
#
loop_
_entity_poly.entity_id
_entity_poly.type
_entity_poly.pdbx_seq_one_letter_code
_entity_poly.pdbx_strand_id
1 'polypeptide(L)'
;MQLRDSGDEWLDVDHPEVTVFLQQLSSDKARQALSATDNDMVRVIDDLVDLLVANQVLIFTELPERVQSKLLARKQLRKDVNALQNLMIEDEGLF
;
A
#
# COMPACT_ATOMS: atom_id res chain seq x y z
N MET A 1 -21.35 26.73 -36.65
CA MET A 1 -21.50 26.65 -35.18
C MET A 1 -22.06 25.27 -34.87
N GLN A 2 -21.19 24.27 -34.69
CA GLN A 2 -21.62 22.91 -34.32
C GLN A 2 -21.68 22.87 -32.79
N LEU A 3 -22.89 22.77 -32.27
CA LEU A 3 -23.15 22.53 -30.86
C LEU A 3 -22.54 21.17 -30.53
N ARG A 4 -21.52 21.15 -29.66
CA ARG A 4 -21.10 19.93 -28.98
C ARG A 4 -22.27 19.52 -28.09
N ASP A 5 -23.00 18.51 -28.53
CA ASP A 5 -23.94 17.79 -27.68
C ASP A 5 -23.08 17.07 -26.63
N SER A 6 -23.14 17.54 -25.39
CA SER A 6 -22.54 16.83 -24.27
C SER A 6 -23.36 15.56 -24.10
N GLY A 7 -22.84 14.43 -24.60
CA GLY A 7 -23.51 13.13 -24.66
C GLY A 7 -23.71 12.49 -23.29
N ASP A 8 -24.43 13.17 -22.41
CA ASP A 8 -24.87 12.68 -21.12
C ASP A 8 -26.26 12.04 -21.32
N GLU A 9 -26.28 10.77 -21.74
CA GLU A 9 -27.50 9.98 -21.79
C GLU A 9 -27.86 9.48 -20.39
N TRP A 10 -29.08 9.78 -19.93
CA TRP A 10 -29.56 9.28 -18.65
C TRP A 10 -29.93 7.80 -18.78
N LEU A 11 -29.26 6.96 -18.00
CA LEU A 11 -29.53 5.53 -17.90
C LEU A 11 -30.24 5.24 -16.58
N ASP A 12 -31.28 4.42 -16.67
CA ASP A 12 -32.00 3.94 -15.48
C ASP A 12 -31.09 3.04 -14.63
N VAL A 13 -31.39 2.92 -13.33
CA VAL A 13 -30.51 2.18 -12.39
C VAL A 13 -30.40 0.70 -12.72
N ASP A 14 -31.44 0.13 -13.34
CA ASP A 14 -31.51 -1.26 -13.77
C ASP A 14 -30.88 -1.48 -15.16
N HIS A 15 -30.32 -0.43 -15.78
CA HIS A 15 -29.68 -0.56 -17.08
C HIS A 15 -28.47 -1.49 -17.00
N PRO A 16 -28.28 -2.43 -17.96
CA PRO A 16 -27.18 -3.39 -17.92
C PRO A 16 -25.79 -2.74 -17.80
N GLU A 17 -25.56 -1.62 -18.48
CA GLU A 17 -24.28 -0.91 -18.43
C GLU A 17 -24.00 -0.29 -17.05
N VAL A 18 -25.03 0.24 -16.38
CA VAL A 18 -24.92 0.78 -15.02
C VAL A 18 -24.60 -0.37 -14.05
N THR A 19 -25.24 -1.52 -14.21
CA THR A 19 -24.98 -2.72 -13.41
C THR A 19 -23.53 -3.21 -13.58
N VAL A 20 -23.04 -3.28 -14.83
CA VAL A 20 -21.66 -3.69 -15.13
C VAL A 20 -20.65 -2.70 -14.55
N PHE A 21 -20.89 -1.40 -14.70
CA PHE A 21 -20.04 -0.35 -14.12
C PHE A 21 -19.96 -0.46 -12.58
N LEU A 22 -21.10 -0.64 -11.91
CA LEU A 22 -21.15 -0.81 -10.46
C LEU A 22 -20.41 -2.09 -10.01
N GLN A 23 -20.52 -3.19 -10.74
CA GLN A 23 -19.79 -4.43 -10.47
C GLN A 23 -18.27 -4.24 -10.64
N GLN A 24 -17.83 -3.54 -11.70
CA GLN A 24 -16.41 -3.22 -11.93
C GLN A 24 -15.85 -2.35 -10.81
N LEU A 25 -16.55 -1.27 -10.43
CA LEU A 25 -16.19 -0.42 -9.30
C LEU A 25 -16.06 -1.21 -7.99
N SER A 26 -16.97 -2.17 -7.76
CA SER A 26 -16.95 -3.02 -6.56
C SER A 26 -15.73 -3.94 -6.54
N SER A 27 -15.42 -4.56 -7.69
CA SER A 27 -14.22 -5.39 -7.85
C SER A 27 -12.94 -4.58 -7.67
N ASP A 28 -12.88 -3.37 -8.20
CA ASP A 28 -11.68 -2.52 -8.09
C ASP A 28 -11.50 -1.99 -6.67
N LYS A 29 -12.60 -1.65 -5.98
CA LYS A 29 -12.56 -1.34 -4.55
C LYS A 29 -12.05 -2.53 -3.73
N ALA A 30 -12.51 -3.75 -4.02
CA ALA A 30 -12.03 -4.95 -3.32
C ALA A 30 -10.53 -5.19 -3.57
N ARG A 31 -10.05 -5.00 -4.81
CA ARG A 31 -8.62 -5.09 -5.15
C ARG A 31 -7.78 -4.02 -4.45
N GLN A 32 -8.26 -2.79 -4.42
CA GLN A 32 -7.59 -1.69 -3.73
C GLN A 32 -7.52 -1.93 -2.22
N ALA A 33 -8.62 -2.39 -1.62
CA ALA A 33 -8.66 -2.76 -0.21
C ALA A 33 -7.66 -3.89 0.10
N LEU A 34 -7.64 -4.95 -0.72
CA LEU A 34 -6.69 -6.05 -0.55
C LEU A 34 -5.23 -5.55 -0.65
N SER A 35 -4.92 -4.74 -1.66
CA SER A 35 -3.58 -4.18 -1.84
C SER A 35 -3.17 -3.27 -0.68
N ALA A 36 -4.11 -2.52 -0.10
CA ALA A 36 -3.84 -1.75 1.12
C ALA A 36 -3.53 -2.68 2.30
N THR A 37 -4.32 -3.74 2.50
CA THR A 37 -4.06 -4.70 3.58
C THR A 37 -2.75 -5.45 3.41
N ASP A 38 -2.34 -5.78 2.18
CA ASP A 38 -1.05 -6.42 1.90
C ASP A 38 0.13 -5.51 2.28
N ASN A 39 0.00 -4.20 2.01
CA ASN A 39 1.02 -3.21 2.37
C ASN A 39 1.18 -3.07 3.89
N ASP A 40 0.07 -3.10 4.63
CA ASP A 40 0.10 -3.09 6.09
C ASP A 40 0.66 -4.39 6.66
N MET A 41 0.24 -5.53 6.12
CA MET A 41 0.70 -6.85 6.56
C MET A 41 2.22 -7.00 6.43
N VAL A 42 2.80 -6.46 5.36
CA VAL A 42 4.24 -6.61 5.15
C VAL A 42 5.08 -5.78 6.14
N ARG A 43 4.52 -4.73 6.77
CA ARG A 43 5.16 -4.05 7.93
C ARG A 43 5.12 -4.94 9.17
N VAL A 44 3.98 -5.56 9.43
CA VAL A 44 3.80 -6.50 10.54
C VAL A 44 4.76 -7.68 10.43
N ILE A 45 4.97 -8.21 9.22
CA ILE A 45 5.94 -9.29 8.97
C ILE A 45 7.37 -8.83 9.31
N ASP A 46 7.75 -7.61 8.94
CA ASP A 46 9.09 -7.07 9.21
C ASP A 46 9.34 -7.00 10.73
N ASP A 47 8.36 -6.50 11.49
CA ASP A 47 8.44 -6.40 12.95
C ASP A 47 8.41 -7.78 13.63
N LEU A 48 7.63 -8.73 13.09
CA LEU A 48 7.60 -10.10 13.59
C LEU A 48 8.95 -10.79 13.36
N VAL A 49 9.56 -10.62 12.19
CA VAL A 49 10.89 -11.19 11.92
C VAL A 49 11.93 -10.59 12.88
N ASP A 50 11.94 -9.26 13.05
CA ASP A 50 12.83 -8.60 14.00
C ASP A 50 12.64 -9.13 15.44
N LEU A 51 11.39 -9.35 15.87
CA LEU A 51 11.06 -9.94 17.17
C LEU A 51 11.59 -11.38 17.31
N LEU A 52 11.39 -12.22 16.30
CA LEU A 52 11.82 -13.62 16.32
C LEU A 52 13.35 -13.74 16.31
N VAL A 53 14.03 -12.86 15.56
CA VAL A 53 15.50 -12.77 15.56
C VAL A 53 16.01 -12.32 16.93
N ALA A 54 15.42 -11.26 17.52
CA ALA A 54 15.80 -10.77 18.84
C ALA A 54 15.65 -11.84 19.93
N ASN A 55 14.60 -12.65 19.84
CA ASN A 55 14.35 -13.76 20.77
C ASN A 55 15.16 -15.03 20.44
N GLN A 56 16.05 -15.00 19.44
CA GLN A 56 16.85 -16.15 18.99
C GLN A 56 16.00 -17.36 18.57
N VAL A 57 14.74 -17.13 18.19
CA VAL A 57 13.82 -18.16 17.67
C VAL A 57 14.01 -18.35 16.17
N LEU A 58 14.43 -17.31 15.46
CA LEU A 58 14.70 -17.31 14.03
C LEU A 58 16.13 -16.84 13.78
N ILE A 59 16.91 -17.62 13.02
CA ILE A 59 18.24 -17.21 12.57
C ILE A 59 18.08 -16.56 11.19
N PHE A 60 18.31 -15.25 11.10
CA PHE A 60 18.07 -14.48 9.87
C PHE A 60 18.80 -15.05 8.65
N THR A 61 20.03 -15.53 8.83
CA THR A 61 20.87 -16.07 7.76
C THR A 61 20.40 -17.42 7.22
N GLU A 62 19.45 -18.09 7.90
CA GLU A 62 18.83 -19.33 7.43
C GLU A 62 17.62 -19.10 6.50
N LEU A 63 17.16 -17.86 6.39
CA LEU A 63 16.12 -17.51 5.42
C LEU A 63 16.67 -17.58 3.98
N PRO A 64 15.84 -17.84 2.96
CA PRO A 64 16.29 -17.78 1.57
C PRO A 64 16.90 -16.42 1.24
N GLU A 65 17.98 -16.38 0.44
CA GLU A 65 18.68 -15.12 0.08
C GLU A 65 17.74 -14.03 -0.41
N ARG A 66 16.76 -14.40 -1.25
CA ARG A 66 15.73 -13.47 -1.75
C ARG A 66 14.91 -12.82 -0.64
N VAL A 67 14.61 -13.55 0.43
CA VAL A 67 13.88 -13.04 1.59
C VAL A 67 14.78 -12.11 2.39
N GLN A 68 16.03 -12.52 2.65
CA GLN A 68 17.01 -11.69 3.35
C GLN A 68 17.21 -10.33 2.65
N SER A 69 17.44 -10.33 1.33
CA SER A 69 17.63 -9.10 0.55
C SER A 69 16.41 -8.18 0.61
N LYS A 70 15.20 -8.74 0.53
CA LYS A 70 13.95 -7.96 0.60
C LYS A 70 13.75 -7.31 1.97
N LEU A 71 13.94 -8.08 3.05
CA LEU A 71 13.83 -7.57 4.42
C LEU A 71 14.88 -6.48 4.68
N LEU A 72 16.13 -6.68 4.26
CA LEU A 72 17.19 -5.69 4.42
C LEU A 72 16.90 -4.39 3.65
N ALA A 73 16.49 -4.50 2.39
CA ALA A 73 16.13 -3.33 1.57
C ALA A 73 14.96 -2.55 2.19
N ARG A 74 13.95 -3.26 2.69
CA ARG A 74 12.80 -2.65 3.34
C ARG A 74 13.17 -1.95 4.66
N LYS A 75 14.01 -2.59 5.47
CA LYS A 75 14.53 -2.01 6.72
C LYS A 75 15.35 -0.74 6.46
N GLN A 76 16.13 -0.71 5.39
CA GLN A 76 16.85 0.49 4.97
C GLN A 76 15.90 1.62 4.56
N LEU A 77 14.92 1.33 3.69
CA LEU A 77 13.90 2.31 3.28
C LEU A 77 13.16 2.91 4.48
N ARG A 78 12.83 2.08 5.48
CA ARG A 78 12.19 2.56 6.71
C ARG A 78 13.09 3.52 7.50
N LYS A 79 14.39 3.22 7.61
CA LYS A 79 15.35 4.12 8.25
C LYS A 79 15.46 5.45 7.51
N ASP A 80 15.54 5.41 6.18
CA ASP A 80 15.66 6.61 5.35
C ASP A 80 14.41 7.50 5.48
N VAL A 81 13.21 6.91 5.44
CA VAL A 81 11.95 7.64 5.64
C VAL A 81 11.87 8.24 7.04
N ASN A 82 12.23 7.48 8.07
CA ASN A 82 12.22 7.99 9.45
C ASN A 82 13.27 9.11 9.65
N ALA A 83 14.44 9.00 9.03
CA ALA A 83 15.46 10.04 9.06
C ALA A 83 14.97 11.33 8.40
N LEU A 84 14.30 11.23 7.25
CA LEU A 84 13.67 12.38 6.58
C LEU A 84 12.58 13.00 7.46
N GLN A 85 11.74 12.19 8.11
CA GLN A 85 10.71 12.70 9.02
C GLN A 85 11.32 13.44 10.23
N ASN A 86 12.39 12.91 10.81
CA ASN A 86 13.08 13.57 11.93
C ASN A 86 13.65 14.93 11.51
N LEU A 87 14.26 15.03 10.32
CA LEU A 87 14.78 16.29 9.79
C LEU A 87 13.68 17.34 9.58
N MET A 88 12.48 16.93 9.18
CA MET A 88 11.34 17.85 9.02
C MET A 88 10.78 18.35 10.36
N ILE A 89 10.81 17.51 11.40
CA ILE A 89 10.33 17.87 12.75
C ILE A 89 11.33 18.80 13.45
N GLU A 90 12.63 18.64 13.20
CA GLU A 90 13.68 19.51 13.76
C GLU A 90 13.58 20.96 13.23
N ASP A 91 13.05 21.17 12.02
CA ASP A 91 12.86 22.51 11.42
C ASP A 91 11.61 23.23 11.96
N GLU A 92 10.59 22.49 12.41
CA GLU A 92 9.38 23.06 13.02
C GLU A 92 9.57 23.49 14.49
N GLY A 93 10.65 23.07 15.14
CA GLY A 93 11.00 23.47 16.51
C GLY A 93 11.77 24.78 16.63
N LEU A 94 12.01 25.49 15.52
CA LEU A 94 12.84 26.70 15.45
C LEU A 94 12.06 28.02 15.29
N PHE A 95 10.73 28.02 15.48
CA PHE A 95 9.89 29.23 15.42
C PHE A 95 9.06 29.45 16.69
#